data_AF-A0A0A8X7W9-F1
#
_entry.id   AF-A0A0A8X7W9-F1
#
_cell.length_a   1.000
_cell.length_b   1.000
_cell.length_c   1.000
_cell.angle_alpha   90.00
_cell.angle_beta   90.00
_cell.angle_gamma   90.00
#
_symmetry.space_group_name_H-M   'P 1'
#
loop_
_entity.id
_entity.type
_entity.pdbx_description
1 polymer ?
#
loop_
_entity_poly.entity_id
_entity_poly.type
_entity_poly.pdbx_seq_one_letter_code
_entity_poly.pdbx_strand_id
1 'polypeptide(L)'
;MLKRTFQSTFFNIVLILGLGIIMIGNHYSNHVPAWLNIDPMVLGIPILIMIAIIPLYNKRNPQDPIKASLIPMEMREEDEGMQWLTFKATRKVYIFFALSIPVAIALTAYFNHIPYLPIILFIVMGIAQYLIYWFQMKRYS
;
A
#
# COMPACT_ATOMS: atom_id res chain seq x y z
N MET A 1 14.25 12.64 6.17
CA MET A 1 13.54 11.57 6.93
C MET A 1 12.09 11.41 6.48
N LEU A 2 11.25 12.46 6.54
CA LEU A 2 9.83 12.37 6.20
C LEU A 2 9.57 11.81 4.78
N LYS A 3 10.24 12.35 3.75
CA LYS A 3 10.15 11.87 2.35
C LYS A 3 10.50 10.38 2.20
N ARG A 4 11.53 9.91 2.93
CA ARG A 4 11.97 8.51 2.94
C ARG A 4 10.96 7.57 3.61
N THR A 5 10.21 8.05 4.61
CA THR A 5 9.12 7.28 5.23
C THR A 5 7.94 7.14 4.28
N PHE A 6 7.54 8.22 3.60
CA PHE A 6 6.48 8.20 2.59
C PHE A 6 6.77 7.32 1.37
N GLN A 7 8.04 7.25 0.96
CA GLN A 7 8.51 6.43 -0.15
C GLN A 7 8.86 5.00 0.28
N SER A 8 8.64 4.65 1.55
CA SER A 8 9.00 3.32 2.03
C SER A 8 7.93 2.32 1.64
N THR A 9 8.32 1.33 0.85
CA THR A 9 7.49 0.16 0.55
C THR A 9 6.99 -0.54 1.81
N PHE A 10 7.81 -0.55 2.88
CA PHE A 10 7.43 -1.10 4.17
C PHE A 10 6.29 -0.34 4.83
N PHE A 11 6.30 1.00 4.77
CA PHE A 11 5.21 1.83 5.30
C PHE A 11 3.89 1.50 4.60
N ASN A 12 3.90 1.36 3.27
CA ASN A 12 2.73 1.00 2.50
C ASN A 12 2.20 -0.41 2.82
N ILE A 13 3.08 -1.38 3.07
CA ILE A 13 2.72 -2.73 3.54
C ILE A 13 2.01 -2.66 4.90
N VAL A 14 2.57 -1.92 5.87
CA VAL A 14 1.98 -1.74 7.20
C VAL A 14 0.62 -1.05 7.10
N LEU A 15 0.47 -0.07 6.21
CA LEU A 15 -0.79 0.63 5.99
C LEU A 15 -1.87 -0.31 5.43
N ILE A 16 -1.55 -1.13 4.42
CA ILE A 16 -2.50 -2.13 3.89
C ILE A 16 -2.91 -3.14 4.96
N LEU A 17 -1.93 -3.67 5.71
CA LEU A 17 -2.20 -4.60 6.80
C LEU A 17 -3.13 -3.98 7.85
N GLY A 18 -2.80 -2.77 8.29
CA GLY A 18 -3.59 -2.04 9.29
C GLY A 18 -5.02 -1.78 8.82
N LEU A 19 -5.20 -1.26 7.60
CA LEU A 19 -6.54 -1.02 7.05
C LEU A 19 -7.35 -2.31 6.89
N GLY A 20 -6.71 -3.39 6.43
CA GLY A 20 -7.37 -4.68 6.27
C GLY A 20 -7.80 -5.30 7.61
N ILE A 21 -6.93 -5.23 8.62
CA ILE A 21 -7.22 -5.69 10.00
C ILE A 21 -8.38 -4.89 10.59
N ILE A 22 -8.36 -3.56 10.46
CA ILE A 22 -9.44 -2.67 10.92
C ILE A 22 -10.76 -3.00 10.22
N MET A 23 -10.73 -3.24 8.91
CA MET A 23 -11.93 -3.58 8.12
C MET A 23 -12.52 -4.91 8.58
N ILE A 24 -11.69 -5.93 8.80
CA ILE A 24 -12.14 -7.23 9.34
C ILE A 24 -12.70 -7.06 10.76
N GLY A 25 -11.97 -6.33 11.62
CA GLY A 25 -12.33 -6.07 13.01
C GLY A 25 -13.69 -5.39 13.19
N ASN A 26 -13.94 -4.33 12.42
CA ASN A 26 -15.18 -3.54 12.52
C ASN A 26 -16.36 -4.20 11.81
N HIS A 27 -16.15 -4.72 10.60
CA HIS A 27 -17.25 -5.20 9.76
C HIS A 27 -17.67 -6.63 10.13
N TYR A 28 -16.73 -7.45 10.59
CA TYR A 28 -16.97 -8.84 10.98
C TYR A 28 -16.76 -9.08 12.47
N SER A 29 -17.09 -8.10 13.31
CA SER A 29 -16.90 -8.10 14.77
C SER A 29 -17.46 -9.34 15.49
N ASN A 30 -18.54 -9.94 14.97
CA ASN A 30 -19.11 -11.18 15.53
C ASN A 30 -18.26 -12.44 15.29
N HIS A 31 -17.35 -12.41 14.31
CA HIS A 31 -16.53 -13.54 13.91
C HIS A 31 -15.07 -13.41 14.36
N VAL A 32 -14.71 -12.29 14.97
CA VAL A 32 -13.34 -12.00 15.40
C VAL A 32 -13.31 -11.58 16.87
N PRO A 33 -12.20 -11.80 17.58
CA PRO A 33 -12.09 -11.39 18.97
C PRO A 33 -12.30 -9.89 19.15
N ALA A 34 -12.93 -9.49 20.26
CA ALA A 34 -13.26 -8.08 20.54
C ALA A 34 -12.04 -7.14 20.54
N TRP A 35 -10.85 -7.64 20.89
CA TRP A 35 -9.59 -6.86 20.88
C TRP A 35 -9.14 -6.44 19.47
N LEU A 36 -9.72 -7.04 18.43
CA LEU A 36 -9.43 -6.76 17.02
C LEU A 36 -10.32 -5.63 16.47
N ASN A 37 -11.34 -5.20 17.23
CA ASN A 37 -12.22 -4.09 16.86
C ASN A 37 -11.54 -2.75 17.17
N ILE A 38 -10.75 -2.28 16.21
CA ILE A 38 -9.96 -1.05 16.32
C ILE A 38 -10.66 0.06 15.51
N ASP A 39 -10.86 1.22 16.11
CA ASP A 39 -11.45 2.37 15.42
C ASP A 39 -10.61 2.78 14.18
N PRO A 40 -11.21 2.92 12.98
CA PRO A 40 -10.52 3.41 11.79
C PRO A 40 -9.75 4.73 11.98
N MET A 41 -10.17 5.59 12.92
CA MET A 41 -9.47 6.83 13.25
C MET A 41 -8.06 6.59 13.78
N VAL A 42 -7.73 5.41 14.31
CA VAL A 42 -6.37 5.07 14.77
C VAL A 42 -5.35 5.17 13.65
N LEU A 43 -5.71 4.84 12.41
CA LEU A 43 -4.86 5.05 11.23
C LEU A 43 -5.21 6.35 10.49
N GLY A 44 -6.48 6.76 10.50
CA GLY A 44 -6.92 8.00 9.87
C GLY A 44 -6.21 9.24 10.43
N ILE A 45 -6.11 9.37 11.76
CA ILE A 45 -5.50 10.54 12.41
C ILE A 45 -4.01 10.68 12.04
N PRO A 46 -3.16 9.64 12.15
CA PRO A 46 -1.77 9.71 11.68
C PRO A 46 -1.66 10.10 10.21
N ILE A 47 -2.48 9.54 9.32
CA ILE A 47 -2.45 9.86 7.88
C ILE A 47 -2.81 11.32 7.65
N LEU A 48 -3.84 11.84 8.32
CA LEU A 48 -4.27 13.23 8.22
C LEU A 48 -3.21 14.20 8.75
N ILE A 49 -2.60 13.90 9.89
CA ILE A 49 -1.47 14.67 10.44
C ILE A 49 -0.32 14.68 9.43
N MET A 50 -0.03 13.52 8.84
CA MET A 50 1.05 13.37 7.87
C MET A 50 0.81 14.25 6.64
N ILE A 51 -0.43 14.28 6.11
CA ILE A 51 -0.84 15.14 4.98
C ILE A 51 -0.77 16.62 5.38
N ALA A 52 -1.23 16.98 6.58
CA ALA A 52 -1.23 18.35 7.07
C ALA A 52 0.18 18.93 7.27
N ILE A 53 1.18 18.08 7.53
CA ILE A 53 2.59 18.48 7.69
C ILE A 53 3.26 18.76 6.33
N ILE A 54 2.79 18.19 5.23
CA ILE A 54 3.37 18.39 3.87
C ILE A 54 3.53 19.88 3.50
N PRO A 55 2.52 20.77 3.61
CA PRO A 55 2.69 22.18 3.28
C PRO A 55 3.73 22.87 4.18
N LEU A 56 3.80 22.52 5.46
CA LEU A 56 4.80 23.05 6.39
C LEU A 56 6.21 22.58 6.00
N TYR A 57 6.35 21.32 5.61
CA TYR A 57 7.61 20.76 5.13
C TYR A 57 8.09 21.44 3.84
N ASN A 58 7.18 21.65 2.88
CA ASN A 58 7.48 22.30 1.60
C ASN A 58 7.91 23.76 1.77
N LYS A 59 7.31 24.49 2.73
CA LYS A 59 7.71 25.86 3.04
C LYS A 59 9.14 25.93 3.60
N ARG A 60 9.57 24.91 4.36
CA ARG A 60 10.92 24.83 4.96
C ARG A 60 11.96 24.27 3.98
N ASN A 61 11.55 23.48 3.00
CA ASN A 61 12.42 22.82 2.02
C ASN A 61 12.01 23.16 0.58
N PRO A 62 12.16 24.43 0.15
CA PRO A 62 11.72 24.87 -1.17
C PRO A 62 12.51 24.22 -2.33
N GLN A 63 13.72 23.72 -2.05
CA GLN A 63 14.59 23.06 -3.05
C GLN A 63 14.19 21.60 -3.32
N ASP A 64 13.50 20.94 -2.40
CA ASP A 64 13.00 19.56 -2.57
C ASP A 64 11.57 19.43 -2.02
N PRO A 65 10.57 20.03 -2.71
CA PRO A 65 9.20 20.00 -2.23
C PRO A 65 8.56 18.63 -2.48
N ILE A 66 7.83 18.14 -1.48
CA ILE A 66 6.91 17.03 -1.62
C ILE A 66 5.70 17.53 -2.42
N LYS A 67 5.69 17.35 -3.75
CA LYS A 67 4.51 17.69 -4.55
C LYS A 67 3.48 16.58 -4.36
N ALA A 68 2.28 16.91 -3.88
CA ALA A 68 1.15 16.01 -3.86
C ALA A 68 0.67 15.79 -5.31
N SER A 69 1.27 14.80 -5.98
CA SER A 69 0.86 14.33 -7.30
C SER A 69 0.12 13.01 -7.16
N LEU A 70 -0.77 12.71 -8.09
CA LEU A 70 -1.41 11.39 -8.21
C LEU A 70 -0.38 10.27 -8.41
N ILE A 71 0.79 10.61 -8.94
CA ILE A 71 1.90 9.67 -9.13
C ILE A 71 2.56 9.39 -7.77
N PRO A 72 2.62 8.11 -7.33
CA PRO A 72 3.30 7.73 -6.11
C PRO A 72 4.72 8.27 -6.07
N MET A 73 5.18 8.71 -4.89
CA MET A 73 6.53 9.26 -4.75
C MET A 73 7.65 8.28 -5.10
N GLU A 74 7.37 6.97 -5.08
CA GLU A 74 8.27 5.89 -5.49
C GLU A 74 8.50 5.85 -7.02
N MET A 75 7.56 6.40 -7.80
CA MET A 75 7.59 6.45 -9.27
C MET A 75 8.05 7.82 -9.78
N ARG A 76 8.62 8.66 -8.91
CA ARG A 76 9.16 9.97 -9.27
C ARG A 76 10.62 9.77 -9.63
N GLU A 77 10.82 9.43 -10.88
CA GLU A 77 12.13 9.12 -11.42
C GLU A 77 12.88 10.42 -11.72
N GLU A 78 14.11 10.51 -11.21
CA GLU A 78 14.98 11.69 -11.42
C GLU A 78 15.96 11.47 -12.60
N ASP A 79 16.13 10.22 -13.03
CA ASP A 79 17.07 9.79 -14.08
C ASP A 79 16.47 8.65 -14.93
N GLU A 80 16.89 8.55 -16.20
CA GLU A 80 16.45 7.55 -17.19
C GLU A 80 16.69 6.10 -16.71
N GLY A 81 17.80 5.85 -16.00
CA GLY A 81 18.10 4.54 -15.43
C GLY A 81 17.05 4.09 -14.41
N MET A 82 16.57 5.03 -13.59
CA MET A 82 15.49 4.78 -12.63
C MET A 82 14.17 4.54 -13.33
N GLN A 83 13.87 5.25 -14.43
CA GLN A 83 12.68 5.00 -15.24
C GLN A 83 12.62 3.57 -15.76
N TRP A 84 13.75 3.08 -16.28
CA TRP A 84 13.81 1.72 -16.81
C TRP A 84 13.63 0.66 -15.72
N LEU A 85 14.17 0.90 -14.52
CA LEU A 85 14.00 -0.01 -13.39
C LEU A 85 12.55 -0.05 -12.90
N THR A 86 11.92 1.12 -12.71
CA THR A 86 10.51 1.23 -12.33
C THR A 86 9.61 0.61 -13.39
N PHE A 87 9.89 0.80 -14.68
CA PHE A 87 9.17 0.14 -15.77
C PHE A 87 9.21 -1.38 -15.65
N LYS A 88 10.38 -1.96 -15.36
CA LYS A 88 10.51 -3.40 -15.16
C LYS A 88 9.76 -3.89 -13.92
N ALA A 89 9.81 -3.14 -12.82
CA ALA A 89 9.12 -3.47 -11.59
C ALA A 89 7.60 -3.40 -11.76
N THR A 90 7.08 -2.30 -12.30
CA THR A 90 5.66 -2.11 -12.60
C THR A 90 5.14 -3.14 -13.60
N ARG A 91 5.92 -3.50 -14.63
CA ARG A 91 5.55 -4.59 -15.54
C ARG A 91 5.35 -5.92 -14.83
N LYS A 92 6.22 -6.27 -13.86
CA LYS A 92 6.06 -7.51 -13.07
C LYS A 92 4.83 -7.44 -12.16
N VAL A 93 4.60 -6.32 -11.50
CA VAL A 93 3.41 -6.10 -10.66
C VAL A 93 2.13 -6.17 -11.48
N TYR A 94 2.13 -5.60 -12.69
CA TYR A 94 0.99 -5.68 -13.62
C TYR A 94 0.68 -7.14 -14.01
N ILE A 95 1.70 -7.91 -14.40
CA ILE A 95 1.53 -9.34 -14.72
C ILE A 95 0.97 -10.10 -13.51
N PHE A 96 1.47 -9.80 -12.31
CA PHE A 96 0.94 -10.38 -11.08
C PHE A 96 -0.55 -10.07 -10.88
N PHE A 97 -1.00 -8.82 -11.03
CA PHE A 97 -2.41 -8.47 -10.88
C PHE A 97 -3.30 -9.06 -11.98
N ALA A 98 -2.82 -9.09 -13.22
CA ALA A 98 -3.55 -9.70 -14.33
C ALA A 98 -3.89 -11.18 -14.07
N LEU A 99 -3.02 -11.90 -13.36
CA LEU A 99 -3.23 -13.30 -12.98
C LEU A 99 -3.97 -13.46 -11.64
N SER A 100 -3.60 -12.67 -10.63
CA SER A 100 -4.12 -12.82 -9.27
C SER A 100 -5.56 -12.32 -9.10
N ILE A 101 -5.99 -11.29 -9.84
CA ILE A 101 -7.37 -10.78 -9.73
C ILE A 101 -8.40 -11.83 -10.17
N PRO A 102 -8.32 -12.46 -11.37
CA PRO A 102 -9.25 -13.52 -11.75
C PRO A 102 -9.25 -14.69 -10.76
N VAL A 103 -8.07 -15.09 -10.27
CA VAL A 103 -7.94 -16.14 -9.25
C VAL A 103 -8.61 -15.74 -7.95
N ALA A 104 -8.43 -14.51 -7.48
CA ALA A 104 -9.05 -14.01 -6.26
C ALA A 104 -10.58 -13.94 -6.39
N ILE A 105 -11.10 -13.57 -7.57
CA ILE A 105 -12.54 -13.58 -7.86
C ILE A 105 -13.06 -15.03 -7.82
N ALA A 106 -12.38 -15.96 -8.48
CA ALA A 106 -12.77 -17.37 -8.49
C ALA A 106 -12.77 -17.98 -7.08
N LEU A 107 -11.73 -17.69 -6.29
CA LEU A 107 -11.64 -18.12 -4.88
C LEU A 107 -12.75 -17.51 -4.03
N THR A 108 -13.03 -16.22 -4.21
CA THR A 108 -14.13 -15.54 -3.49
C THR A 108 -15.48 -16.15 -3.84
N ALA A 109 -15.73 -16.45 -5.12
CA ALA A 109 -16.97 -17.05 -5.56
C ALA A 109 -17.13 -18.48 -5.03
N TYR A 110 -16.05 -19.28 -5.03
CA TYR A 110 -16.06 -20.65 -4.55
C TYR A 110 -16.22 -20.73 -3.01
N PHE A 111 -15.53 -19.87 -2.28
CA PHE A 111 -15.56 -19.81 -0.81
C PHE A 111 -16.48 -18.69 -0.29
N ASN A 112 -17.63 -18.48 -0.93
CA ASN A 112 -18.56 -17.39 -0.61
C ASN A 112 -19.11 -17.43 0.83
N HIS A 113 -19.02 -18.56 1.52
CA HIS A 113 -19.41 -18.75 2.92
C HIS A 113 -18.43 -18.10 3.91
N ILE A 114 -17.22 -17.71 3.47
CA ILE A 114 -16.22 -17.03 4.30
C ILE A 114 -16.25 -15.53 3.96
N PRO A 115 -16.97 -14.70 4.74
CA PRO A 115 -17.28 -13.34 4.31
C PRO A 115 -16.06 -12.40 4.32
N TYR A 116 -15.04 -12.69 5.14
CA TYR A 116 -13.80 -11.90 5.23
C TYR A 116 -12.70 -12.35 4.23
N LEU A 117 -12.92 -13.42 3.46
CA LEU A 117 -11.94 -13.94 2.51
C LEU A 117 -11.50 -12.90 1.46
N PRO A 118 -12.39 -12.09 0.86
CA PRO A 118 -11.99 -11.07 -0.12
C PRO A 118 -11.01 -10.05 0.45
N ILE A 119 -11.20 -9.67 1.72
CA ILE A 119 -10.32 -8.72 2.40
C ILE A 119 -8.94 -9.34 2.60
N ILE A 120 -8.87 -10.60 3.05
CA ILE A 120 -7.60 -11.33 3.19
C ILE A 120 -6.88 -11.41 1.84
N LEU A 121 -7.59 -11.73 0.76
CA LEU A 121 -7.02 -11.79 -0.58
C LEU A 121 -6.46 -10.43 -1.01
N PHE A 122 -7.19 -9.33 -0.77
CA PHE A 122 -6.68 -7.98 -1.05
C PHE A 122 -5.45 -7.61 -0.22
N ILE A 123 -5.41 -7.97 1.07
CA ILE A 123 -4.21 -7.78 1.91
C ILE A 123 -3.03 -8.54 1.31
N VAL A 124 -3.20 -9.84 1.04
CA VAL A 124 -2.11 -10.69 0.51
C VAL A 124 -1.63 -10.17 -0.85
N MET A 125 -2.54 -9.84 -1.75
CA MET A 125 -2.21 -9.27 -3.06
C MET A 125 -1.51 -7.91 -2.92
N GLY A 126 -1.99 -7.05 -2.02
CA GLY A 126 -1.40 -5.74 -1.74
C GLY A 126 0.02 -5.84 -1.17
N ILE A 127 0.27 -6.80 -0.27
CA ILE A 127 1.62 -7.06 0.26
C ILE A 127 2.52 -7.62 -0.84
N ALA A 128 2.03 -8.61 -1.60
CA ALA A 128 2.79 -9.23 -2.68
C ALA A 128 3.19 -8.21 -3.75
N GLN A 129 2.31 -7.26 -4.11
CA GLN A 129 2.63 -6.19 -5.06
C GLN A 129 3.86 -5.40 -4.62
N TYR A 130 3.91 -5.03 -3.35
CA TYR A 130 4.94 -4.19 -2.76
C TYR A 130 6.24 -4.97 -2.58
N LEU A 131 6.15 -6.23 -2.19
CA LEU A 131 7.31 -7.12 -2.15
C LEU A 131 7.91 -7.34 -3.54
N ILE A 132 7.10 -7.61 -4.56
CA ILE A 132 7.57 -7.76 -5.95
C ILE A 132 8.28 -6.50 -6.42
N TYR A 133 7.67 -5.33 -6.17
CA TYR A 133 8.26 -4.04 -6.49
C TYR A 133 9.61 -3.87 -5.79
N TRP A 134 9.66 -4.05 -4.47
CA TRP A 134 10.89 -3.90 -3.68
C TRP A 134 11.97 -4.87 -4.13
N PHE A 135 11.68 -6.17 -4.25
CA PHE A 135 12.67 -7.15 -4.70
C PHE A 135 13.22 -6.80 -6.09
N GLN A 136 12.38 -6.29 -6.99
CA GLN A 136 12.86 -5.82 -8.28
C GLN A 136 13.76 -4.59 -8.14
N MET A 137 13.38 -3.59 -7.35
CA MET A 137 14.20 -2.40 -7.13
C MET A 137 15.56 -2.77 -6.50
N LYS A 138 15.58 -3.64 -5.49
CA LYS A 138 16.81 -4.08 -4.80
C LYS A 138 17.74 -4.94 -5.65
N ARG A 139 17.24 -5.56 -6.71
CA ARG A 139 18.06 -6.43 -7.57
C ARG A 139 18.95 -5.64 -8.53
N TYR A 140 18.61 -4.40 -8.83
CA TYR A 140 19.30 -3.57 -9.83
C TYR A 140 19.80 -2.23 -9.25
N SER A 141 19.57 -1.97 -7.96
CA SER A 141 20.18 -0.88 -7.19
C SER A 141 21.45 -1.34 -6.52
#